data_AF-X1HQN1-F1
#
_entry.id   AF-X1HQN1-F1
#
_cell.length_a   1.000
_cell.length_b   1.000
_cell.length_c   1.000
_cell.angle_alpha   90.00
_cell.angle_beta   90.00
_cell.angle_gamma   90.00
#
_symmetry.space_group_name_H-M   'P 1'
#
loop_
_entity.id
_entity.type
_entity.pdbx_description
1 polymer ?
#
loop_
_entity_poly.entity_id
_entity_poly.type
_entity_poly.pdbx_seq_one_letter_code
_entity_poly.pdbx_strand_id
1 'polypeptide(L)'
;ASYYWCAVQAWLKSLGHKTPYKDVMGRGRRIHQEVRDARKDSKWEKEFLEELDGFFEDRNGDRVLSRNWRETEVIGEFVTHDIDELQVNPDRTVVLIEYKSKKSRYIRPIDLAPAVFQAKMYAWLLEPYMNLMDYRIIKGVVVFLNTKGKPIGQSQEIYFDYARIEKDIARILHQFNNPKTLIPPQRWKCNICDDIFKSRCPFQ
;
A
#
# COMPACT_ATOMS: atom_id res chain seq x y z
N ALA A 1 10.02 12.42 10.30
CA ALA A 1 9.46 11.19 9.66
C ALA A 1 8.73 11.52 8.36
N SER A 2 8.84 10.67 7.34
CA SER A 2 8.07 10.79 6.10
C SER A 2 6.56 10.74 6.39
N TYR A 3 5.74 11.47 5.63
CA TYR A 3 4.30 11.59 5.88
C TYR A 3 3.53 10.25 5.85
N TYR A 4 4.10 9.19 5.28
CA TYR A 4 3.39 7.92 5.02
C TYR A 4 3.41 6.90 6.16
N TRP A 5 4.39 6.92 7.09
CA TRP A 5 4.42 5.94 8.20
C TRP A 5 4.91 6.53 9.54
N CYS A 6 4.74 5.79 10.63
CA CYS A 6 5.22 6.13 11.97
C CYS A 6 6.08 4.97 12.48
N ALA A 7 7.38 5.21 12.70
CA ALA A 7 8.32 4.17 13.08
C ALA A 7 7.93 3.51 14.40
N VAL A 8 7.53 4.31 15.40
CA VAL A 8 7.07 3.79 16.71
C VAL A 8 5.82 2.94 16.57
N GLN A 9 4.81 3.41 15.86
CA GLN A 9 3.55 2.65 15.72
C GLN A 9 3.80 1.32 14.99
N ALA A 10 4.65 1.34 13.97
CA ALA A 10 5.00 0.14 13.22
C ALA A 10 5.81 -0.86 14.07
N TRP A 11 6.77 -0.39 14.88
CA TRP A 11 7.47 -1.21 15.87
C TRP A 11 6.54 -1.77 16.97
N LEU A 12 5.64 -0.97 17.52
CA LEU A 12 4.66 -1.47 18.50
C LEU A 12 3.75 -2.54 17.87
N LYS A 13 3.36 -2.39 16.61
CA LYS A 13 2.60 -3.42 15.88
C LYS A 13 3.39 -4.71 15.71
N SER A 14 4.69 -4.65 15.43
CA SER A 14 5.53 -5.86 15.34
C SER A 14 5.69 -6.57 16.68
N LEU A 15 5.50 -5.86 17.80
CA LEU A 15 5.41 -6.47 19.15
C LEU A 15 4.01 -7.01 19.49
N GLY A 16 3.08 -7.04 18.53
CA GLY A 16 1.74 -7.61 18.71
C GLY A 16 0.64 -6.61 19.10
N HIS A 17 0.94 -5.31 19.20
CA HIS A 17 -0.08 -4.30 19.48
C HIS A 17 -0.99 -4.07 18.26
N LYS A 18 -2.27 -4.43 18.37
CA LYS A 18 -3.24 -4.33 17.27
C LYS A 18 -3.87 -2.94 17.20
N THR A 19 -4.16 -2.48 15.97
CA THR A 19 -4.99 -1.28 15.77
C THR A 19 -6.43 -1.63 16.06
N PRO A 20 -7.15 -0.88 16.91
CA PRO A 20 -8.58 -1.10 17.13
C PRO A 20 -9.36 -1.05 15.81
N TYR A 21 -10.35 -1.93 15.66
CA TYR A 21 -11.24 -1.89 14.50
C TYR A 21 -12.06 -0.59 14.50
N LYS A 22 -12.21 0.03 13.32
CA LYS A 22 -13.00 1.25 13.10
C LYS A 22 -13.94 1.00 11.93
N ASP A 23 -15.24 1.29 12.11
CA ASP A 23 -16.31 1.11 11.11
C ASP A 23 -16.00 1.76 9.74
N VAL A 24 -15.22 2.85 9.75
CA VAL A 24 -14.76 3.55 8.54
C VAL A 24 -14.02 2.63 7.56
N MET A 25 -13.34 1.59 8.05
CA MET A 25 -12.61 0.63 7.20
C MET A 25 -13.56 -0.25 6.37
N GLY A 26 -14.68 -0.69 6.94
CA GLY A 26 -15.67 -1.51 6.23
C GLY A 26 -16.37 -0.76 5.10
N ARG A 27 -16.68 0.53 5.32
CA ARG A 27 -17.27 1.39 4.29
C ARG A 27 -16.31 1.63 3.12
N GLY A 28 -15.04 1.89 3.41
CA GLY A 28 -14.02 2.09 2.38
C GLY A 28 -13.89 0.87 1.46
N ARG A 29 -13.80 -0.32 2.05
CA ARG A 29 -13.73 -1.59 1.31
C ARG A 29 -14.93 -1.78 0.38
N ARG A 30 -16.15 -1.50 0.87
CA ARG A 30 -17.37 -1.60 0.04
C ARG A 30 -17.34 -0.67 -1.17
N ILE A 31 -16.93 0.57 -0.98
CA ILE A 31 -16.84 1.54 -2.08
C ILE A 31 -15.85 1.05 -3.15
N HIS A 32 -14.70 0.50 -2.74
CA HIS A 32 -13.71 -0.01 -3.69
C HIS A 32 -14.27 -1.19 -4.48
N GLN A 33 -14.95 -2.12 -3.80
CA GLN A 33 -15.59 -3.26 -4.45
C GLN A 33 -16.66 -2.81 -5.45
N GLU A 34 -17.53 -1.86 -5.08
CA GLU A 34 -18.55 -1.33 -5.99
C GLU A 34 -17.96 -0.70 -7.25
N VAL A 35 -16.82 0.00 -7.14
CA VAL A 35 -16.11 0.55 -8.32
C VAL A 35 -15.52 -0.57 -9.17
N ARG A 36 -14.91 -1.58 -8.55
CA ARG A 36 -14.33 -2.74 -9.25
C ARG A 36 -15.41 -3.54 -9.99
N ASP A 37 -16.53 -3.83 -9.33
CA ASP A 37 -17.65 -4.60 -9.90
C ASP A 37 -18.38 -3.86 -11.04
N ALA A 38 -18.43 -2.52 -10.98
CA ALA A 38 -19.03 -1.71 -12.04
C ALA A 38 -18.16 -1.65 -13.31
N ARG A 39 -16.87 -1.95 -13.19
CA ARG A 39 -15.91 -1.95 -14.30
C ARG A 39 -15.99 -3.26 -15.08
N LYS A 40 -15.72 -3.19 -16.37
CA LYS A 40 -15.52 -4.38 -17.20
C LYS A 40 -14.06 -4.49 -17.56
N ASP A 41 -13.41 -5.54 -17.09
CA ASP A 41 -12.03 -5.83 -17.47
C ASP A 41 -11.93 -6.07 -18.97
N SER A 42 -10.95 -5.44 -19.59
CA SER A 42 -10.52 -5.71 -20.96
C SER A 42 -9.96 -7.13 -21.08
N LYS A 43 -9.82 -7.61 -22.31
CA LYS A 43 -9.23 -8.94 -22.54
C LYS A 43 -7.79 -9.04 -22.00
N TRP A 44 -7.00 -7.98 -22.11
CA TRP A 44 -5.61 -7.95 -21.68
C TRP A 44 -5.49 -7.99 -20.16
N GLU A 45 -6.41 -7.31 -19.46
CA GLU A 45 -6.47 -7.37 -18.00
C GLU A 45 -6.86 -8.77 -17.52
N LYS A 46 -7.79 -9.44 -18.20
CA LYS A 46 -8.16 -10.81 -17.86
C LYS A 46 -7.02 -11.79 -18.05
N GLU A 47 -6.37 -11.76 -19.22
CA GLU A 47 -5.20 -12.61 -19.52
C GLU A 47 -4.09 -12.38 -18.48
N PHE A 48 -3.75 -11.11 -18.21
CA PHE A 48 -2.77 -10.76 -17.19
C PHE A 48 -3.16 -11.23 -15.78
N LEU A 49 -4.43 -11.06 -15.38
CA LEU A 49 -4.89 -11.48 -14.06
C LEU A 49 -4.87 -13.00 -13.91
N GLU A 50 -5.19 -13.76 -14.96
CA GLU A 50 -5.07 -15.22 -15.00
C GLU A 50 -3.61 -15.68 -14.84
N GLU A 51 -2.67 -15.02 -15.51
CA GLU A 51 -1.24 -15.30 -15.32
C GLU A 51 -0.76 -14.94 -13.91
N LEU A 52 -1.16 -13.76 -13.41
CA LEU A 52 -0.81 -13.29 -12.06
C LEU A 52 -1.38 -14.21 -10.97
N ASP A 53 -2.56 -14.80 -11.21
CA ASP A 53 -3.25 -15.73 -10.31
C ASP A 53 -2.35 -16.92 -9.92
N GLY A 54 -1.52 -17.38 -10.86
CA GLY A 54 -0.57 -18.49 -10.67
C GLY A 54 0.56 -18.20 -9.66
N PHE A 55 0.76 -16.93 -9.27
CA PHE A 55 1.75 -16.54 -8.27
C PHE A 55 1.17 -16.34 -6.87
N PHE A 56 -0.14 -16.38 -6.71
CA PHE A 56 -0.76 -16.28 -5.39
C PHE A 56 -0.55 -17.55 -4.56
N GLU A 57 -0.27 -17.37 -3.29
CA GLU A 57 -0.18 -18.44 -2.30
C GLU A 57 -1.43 -18.42 -1.40
N ASP A 58 -1.89 -19.58 -0.94
CA ASP A 58 -2.85 -19.67 0.17
C ASP A 58 -2.10 -19.64 1.50
N ARG A 59 -2.46 -18.69 2.37
CA ARG A 59 -1.95 -18.61 3.74
C ARG A 59 -3.11 -18.47 4.71
N ASN A 60 -3.46 -19.58 5.35
CA ASN A 60 -4.58 -19.68 6.30
C ASN A 60 -5.93 -19.30 5.67
N GLY A 61 -6.16 -19.67 4.40
CA GLY A 61 -7.38 -19.35 3.66
C GLY A 61 -7.43 -17.95 3.05
N ASP A 62 -6.36 -17.15 3.22
CA ASP A 62 -6.19 -15.88 2.53
C ASP A 62 -5.26 -16.07 1.33
N ARG A 63 -5.67 -15.55 0.17
CA ARG A 63 -4.82 -15.47 -1.01
C ARG A 63 -3.86 -14.31 -0.87
N VAL A 64 -2.57 -14.55 -1.07
CA VAL A 64 -1.55 -13.51 -0.91
C VAL A 64 -0.48 -13.55 -2.00
N LEU A 65 0.04 -12.38 -2.35
CA LEU A 65 1.33 -12.24 -3.03
C LEU A 65 2.38 -11.83 -2.01
N SER A 66 3.59 -12.38 -2.13
CA SER A 66 4.67 -12.12 -1.17
C SER A 66 6.01 -11.88 -1.85
N ARG A 67 6.75 -10.86 -1.38
CA ARG A 67 8.13 -10.62 -1.80
C ARG A 67 9.04 -10.63 -0.58
N ASN A 68 10.01 -11.54 -0.59
CA ASN A 68 11.02 -11.62 0.45
C ASN A 68 12.06 -10.50 0.27
N TRP A 69 12.46 -9.90 1.38
CA TRP A 69 13.59 -9.00 1.50
C TRP A 69 14.77 -9.75 2.11
N ARG A 70 15.91 -9.77 1.41
CA ARG A 70 17.15 -10.37 1.89
C ARG A 70 18.31 -9.43 1.61
N GLU A 71 18.72 -8.69 2.63
CA GLU A 71 19.97 -7.92 2.60
C GLU A 71 20.75 -8.22 3.88
N THR A 72 21.93 -8.84 3.73
CA THR A 72 22.91 -9.21 4.78
C THR A 72 22.33 -9.78 6.08
N GLU A 73 21.80 -8.93 6.96
CA GLU A 73 21.29 -9.25 8.30
C GLU A 73 19.78 -8.96 8.48
N VAL A 74 19.15 -8.29 7.52
CA VAL A 74 17.73 -7.93 7.54
C VAL A 74 16.98 -8.89 6.63
N ILE A 75 16.23 -9.80 7.26
CA ILE A 75 15.29 -10.68 6.59
C ILE A 75 13.89 -10.15 6.89
N GLY A 76 13.13 -9.87 5.84
CA GLY A 76 11.75 -9.41 5.94
C GLY A 76 10.89 -10.04 4.86
N GLU A 77 9.59 -10.01 5.06
CA GLU A 77 8.62 -10.42 4.05
C GLU A 77 7.57 -9.33 3.90
N PHE A 78 7.28 -8.98 2.66
CA PHE A 78 6.16 -8.11 2.32
C PHE A 78 5.06 -8.95 1.72
N VAL A 79 3.87 -8.83 2.29
CA VAL A 79 2.68 -9.58 1.88
C VAL A 79 1.58 -8.59 1.52
N THR A 80 0.86 -8.85 0.43
CA THR A 80 -0.39 -8.17 0.12
C THR A 80 -1.49 -9.17 -0.18
N HIS A 81 -2.71 -8.85 0.25
CA HIS A 81 -3.90 -9.66 -0.02
C HIS A 81 -4.61 -9.24 -1.31
N ASP A 82 -4.49 -7.97 -1.70
CA ASP A 82 -5.16 -7.43 -2.88
C ASP A 82 -4.47 -6.16 -3.37
N ILE A 83 -4.73 -5.82 -4.62
CA ILE A 83 -4.38 -4.55 -5.25
C ILE A 83 -5.68 -4.03 -5.87
N ASP A 84 -6.01 -2.76 -5.58
CA ASP A 84 -7.32 -2.19 -5.93
C ASP A 84 -7.66 -2.37 -7.42
N GLU A 85 -6.76 -1.96 -8.33
CA GLU A 85 -6.93 -2.16 -9.77
C GLU A 85 -5.59 -2.15 -10.54
N LEU A 86 -5.51 -2.98 -11.58
CA LEU A 86 -4.40 -3.05 -12.54
C LEU A 86 -4.97 -2.88 -13.94
N GLN A 87 -4.62 -1.78 -14.61
CA GLN A 87 -4.98 -1.53 -16.00
C GLN A 87 -3.87 -2.00 -16.92
N VAL A 88 -4.20 -2.87 -17.87
CA VAL A 88 -3.24 -3.50 -18.78
C VAL A 88 -3.48 -3.04 -20.20
N ASN A 89 -2.43 -2.50 -20.81
CA ASN A 89 -2.45 -2.04 -22.19
C ASN A 89 -2.02 -3.17 -23.16
N PRO A 90 -2.36 -3.06 -24.46
CA PRO A 90 -1.98 -4.05 -25.47
C PRO A 90 -0.46 -4.24 -25.63
N ASP A 91 0.34 -3.27 -25.21
CA ASP A 91 1.81 -3.29 -25.26
C ASP A 91 2.45 -3.89 -24.00
N ARG A 92 1.66 -4.63 -23.20
CA ARG A 92 2.05 -5.25 -21.92
C ARG A 92 2.53 -4.26 -20.87
N THR A 93 2.17 -2.98 -21.01
CA THR A 93 2.35 -2.01 -19.94
C THR A 93 1.18 -2.02 -18.97
N VAL A 94 1.50 -1.85 -17.68
CA VAL A 94 0.53 -1.90 -16.58
C VAL A 94 0.51 -0.56 -15.85
N VAL A 95 -0.70 -0.06 -15.58
CA VAL A 95 -0.94 1.08 -14.70
C VAL A 95 -1.59 0.58 -13.42
N LEU A 96 -0.92 0.81 -12.29
CA LEU A 96 -1.46 0.48 -10.98
C LEU A 96 -2.40 1.59 -10.52
N ILE A 97 -3.63 1.25 -10.13
CA ILE A 97 -4.60 2.20 -9.61
C ILE A 97 -4.91 1.88 -8.16
N GLU A 98 -4.68 2.87 -7.30
CA GLU A 98 -5.00 2.80 -5.87
C GLU A 98 -6.18 3.71 -5.57
N TYR A 99 -7.28 3.14 -5.11
CA TYR A 99 -8.45 3.89 -4.70
C TYR A 99 -8.33 4.35 -3.26
N LYS A 100 -8.82 5.55 -2.97
CA LYS A 100 -8.96 6.05 -1.60
C LYS A 100 -10.30 6.75 -1.41
N SER A 101 -11.12 6.25 -0.50
CA SER A 101 -12.38 6.90 -0.17
C SER A 101 -12.23 7.99 0.90
N LYS A 102 -12.90 9.12 0.70
CA LYS A 102 -12.96 10.21 1.70
C LYS A 102 -14.25 11.02 1.62
N LYS A 103 -14.62 11.64 2.76
CA LYS A 103 -15.78 12.54 2.84
C LYS A 103 -15.50 13.94 2.27
N SER A 104 -14.29 14.46 2.49
CA SER A 104 -13.89 15.80 2.02
C SER A 104 -13.59 15.80 0.52
N ARG A 105 -13.87 16.91 -0.16
CA ARG A 105 -13.56 17.11 -1.59
C ARG A 105 -12.12 17.56 -1.86
N TYR A 106 -11.35 17.88 -0.82
CA TYR A 106 -9.97 18.38 -0.96
C TYR A 106 -8.96 17.38 -0.41
N ILE A 107 -7.91 17.04 -1.17
CA ILE A 107 -6.82 16.15 -0.76
C ILE A 107 -5.71 16.93 -0.07
N ARG A 108 -5.39 16.53 1.16
CA ARG A 108 -4.22 17.05 1.88
C ARG A 108 -3.01 16.15 1.66
N PRO A 109 -1.77 16.67 1.77
CA PRO A 109 -0.56 15.84 1.72
C PRO A 109 -0.57 14.64 2.69
N ILE A 110 -1.21 14.80 3.86
CA ILE A 110 -1.35 13.73 4.85
C ILE A 110 -2.29 12.59 4.40
N ASP A 111 -3.23 12.89 3.50
CA ASP A 111 -4.14 11.89 2.93
C ASP A 111 -3.43 11.16 1.77
N LEU A 112 -2.61 11.88 1.00
CA LEU A 112 -1.93 11.38 -0.20
C LEU A 112 -0.70 10.52 0.11
N ALA A 113 0.15 10.96 1.03
CA ALA A 113 1.44 10.30 1.24
C ALA A 113 1.34 8.80 1.59
N PRO A 114 0.42 8.35 2.47
CA PRO A 114 0.24 6.92 2.73
C PRO A 114 -0.18 6.14 1.48
N ALA A 115 -1.07 6.70 0.66
CA ALA A 115 -1.53 6.05 -0.58
C ALA A 115 -0.39 5.94 -1.60
N VAL A 116 0.42 6.99 -1.75
CA VAL A 116 1.61 6.96 -2.62
C VAL A 116 2.61 5.91 -2.16
N PHE A 117 2.84 5.81 -0.85
CA PHE A 117 3.72 4.79 -0.31
C PHE A 117 3.19 3.38 -0.54
N GLN A 118 1.88 3.15 -0.32
CA GLN A 118 1.25 1.86 -0.60
C GLN A 118 1.38 1.46 -2.08
N ALA A 119 1.10 2.37 -3.01
CA ALA A 119 1.28 2.11 -4.44
C ALA A 119 2.73 1.79 -4.82
N LYS A 120 3.71 2.48 -4.20
CA LYS A 120 5.14 2.16 -4.37
C LYS A 120 5.49 0.76 -3.86
N MET A 121 4.95 0.38 -2.70
CA MET A 121 5.15 -0.95 -2.15
C MET A 121 4.56 -2.04 -3.05
N TYR A 122 3.37 -1.80 -3.61
CA TYR A 122 2.78 -2.73 -4.58
C TYR A 122 3.60 -2.83 -5.86
N ALA A 123 4.04 -1.71 -6.43
CA ALA A 123 4.89 -1.73 -7.62
C ALA A 123 6.18 -2.52 -7.39
N TRP A 124 6.84 -2.31 -6.25
CA TRP A 124 8.02 -3.10 -5.86
C TRP A 124 7.67 -4.57 -5.63
N LEU A 125 6.61 -4.89 -4.89
CA LEU A 125 6.21 -6.28 -4.65
C LEU A 125 5.91 -7.02 -5.96
N LEU A 126 5.26 -6.36 -6.92
CA LEU A 126 4.84 -6.95 -8.18
C LEU A 126 5.95 -7.10 -9.21
N GLU A 127 6.96 -6.23 -9.20
CA GLU A 127 8.00 -6.14 -10.23
C GLU A 127 8.60 -7.51 -10.65
N PRO A 128 8.97 -8.43 -9.74
CA PRO A 128 9.54 -9.72 -10.16
C PRO A 128 8.55 -10.55 -10.97
N TYR A 129 7.27 -10.55 -10.58
CA TYR A 129 6.21 -11.26 -11.30
C TYR A 129 5.95 -10.62 -12.67
N MET A 130 5.94 -9.28 -12.73
CA MET A 130 5.83 -8.56 -14.00
C MET A 130 6.93 -8.98 -14.97
N ASN A 131 8.18 -9.05 -14.49
CA ASN A 131 9.32 -9.47 -15.31
C ASN A 131 9.20 -10.91 -15.80
N LEU A 132 8.69 -11.83 -14.97
CA LEU A 132 8.48 -13.24 -15.34
C LEU A 132 7.41 -13.40 -16.43
N MET A 133 6.37 -12.56 -16.39
CA MET A 133 5.26 -12.57 -17.35
C MET A 133 5.52 -11.66 -18.58
N ASP A 134 6.67 -10.99 -18.66
CA ASP A 134 7.00 -10.00 -19.70
C ASP A 134 6.05 -8.78 -19.74
N TYR A 135 5.62 -8.31 -18.56
CA TYR A 135 4.89 -7.06 -18.37
C TYR A 135 5.76 -6.01 -17.67
N ARG A 136 5.35 -4.73 -17.76
CA ARG A 136 6.02 -3.64 -17.05
C ARG A 136 5.04 -2.65 -16.46
N ILE A 137 5.18 -2.36 -15.17
CA ILE A 137 4.45 -1.26 -14.53
C ILE A 137 5.08 0.06 -14.96
N ILE A 138 4.31 0.92 -15.62
CA ILE A 138 4.81 2.21 -16.14
C ILE A 138 4.55 3.38 -15.20
N LYS A 139 3.45 3.31 -14.43
CA LYS A 139 3.09 4.32 -13.42
C LYS A 139 2.04 3.77 -12.46
N GLY A 140 1.89 4.46 -11.34
CA GLY A 140 0.76 4.34 -10.43
C GLY A 140 -0.15 5.57 -10.52
N VAL A 141 -1.41 5.41 -10.16
CA VAL A 141 -2.38 6.50 -10.05
C VAL A 141 -3.15 6.33 -8.75
N VAL A 142 -3.13 7.35 -7.88
CA VAL A 142 -4.02 7.39 -6.71
C VAL A 142 -5.28 8.15 -7.11
N VAL A 143 -6.43 7.49 -7.00
CA VAL A 143 -7.74 8.07 -7.30
C VAL A 143 -8.54 8.21 -6.02
N PHE A 144 -8.92 9.45 -5.68
CA PHE A 144 -9.76 9.69 -4.53
C PHE A 144 -11.24 9.66 -4.89
N LEU A 145 -11.99 8.82 -4.18
CA LEU A 145 -13.43 8.63 -4.33
C LEU A 145 -14.19 9.31 -3.20
N ASN A 146 -15.36 9.86 -3.51
CA ASN A 146 -16.30 10.30 -2.48
C ASN A 146 -17.05 9.11 -1.88
N THR A 147 -17.95 9.37 -0.93
CA THR A 147 -18.75 8.32 -0.26
C THR A 147 -19.77 7.62 -1.17
N LYS A 148 -19.91 8.07 -2.42
CA LYS A 148 -20.77 7.46 -3.46
C LYS A 148 -19.94 6.76 -4.54
N GLY A 149 -18.65 6.50 -4.29
CA GLY A 149 -17.75 5.85 -5.25
C GLY A 149 -17.37 6.68 -6.47
N LYS A 150 -17.67 7.99 -6.49
CA LYS A 150 -17.32 8.85 -7.64
C LYS A 150 -15.99 9.57 -7.41
N PRO A 151 -15.12 9.70 -8.41
CA PRO A 151 -13.89 10.48 -8.31
C PRO A 151 -14.16 11.92 -7.85
N ILE A 152 -13.32 12.44 -6.96
CA ILE A 152 -13.42 13.84 -6.49
C ILE A 152 -12.73 14.85 -7.43
N GLY A 153 -12.28 14.40 -8.60
CA GLY A 153 -11.63 15.25 -9.62
C GLY A 153 -10.15 15.54 -9.36
N GLN A 154 -9.54 14.91 -8.35
CA GLN A 154 -8.11 14.99 -8.09
C GLN A 154 -7.52 13.59 -8.07
N SER A 155 -6.51 13.36 -8.90
CA SER A 155 -5.68 12.15 -8.91
C SER A 155 -4.20 12.53 -8.81
N GLN A 156 -3.38 11.59 -8.38
CA GLN A 156 -1.93 11.74 -8.34
C GLN A 156 -1.28 10.64 -9.14
N GLU A 157 -0.54 11.00 -10.17
CA GLU A 157 0.35 10.05 -10.86
C GLU A 157 1.63 9.83 -10.05
N ILE A 158 2.13 8.60 -10.09
CA ILE A 158 3.32 8.16 -9.37
C ILE A 158 4.21 7.46 -10.36
N TYR A 159 5.46 7.92 -10.46
CA TYR A 159 6.50 7.19 -11.16
C TYR A 159 7.38 6.47 -10.15
N PHE A 160 7.78 5.26 -10.51
CA PHE A 160 8.48 4.35 -9.60
C PHE A 160 9.99 4.43 -9.84
N ASP A 161 10.70 4.76 -8.77
CA ASP A 161 12.16 4.64 -8.67
C ASP A 161 12.43 3.49 -7.70
N TYR A 162 12.65 2.30 -8.25
CA TYR A 162 12.79 1.07 -7.48
C TYR A 162 13.97 1.14 -6.50
N ALA A 163 15.11 1.71 -6.91
CA ALA A 163 16.26 1.87 -6.03
C ALA A 163 15.94 2.77 -4.81
N ARG A 164 15.13 3.81 -5.00
CA ARG A 164 14.67 4.64 -3.88
C ARG A 164 13.65 3.92 -3.00
N ILE A 165 12.74 3.12 -3.59
CA ILE A 165 11.77 2.32 -2.84
C ILE A 165 12.50 1.31 -1.96
N GLU A 166 13.50 0.62 -2.49
CA GLU A 166 14.34 -0.32 -1.75
C GLU A 166 15.08 0.33 -0.60
N LYS A 167 15.66 1.53 -0.80
CA LYS A 167 16.27 2.30 0.30
C LYS A 167 15.26 2.66 1.40
N ASP A 168 14.03 3.02 1.03
CA ASP A 168 12.97 3.32 1.99
C ASP A 168 12.55 2.06 2.77
N ILE A 169 12.47 0.91 2.11
CA ILE A 169 12.19 -0.41 2.71
C ILE A 169 13.30 -0.81 3.69
N ALA A 170 14.56 -0.77 3.26
CA ALA A 170 15.71 -1.10 4.08
C ALA A 170 15.72 -0.28 5.38
N ARG A 171 15.44 1.03 5.27
CA ARG A 171 15.32 1.91 6.45
C ARG A 171 14.17 1.50 7.37
N ILE A 172 13.00 1.14 6.84
CA ILE A 172 11.85 0.71 7.66
C ILE A 172 12.20 -0.55 8.44
N LEU A 173 12.72 -1.57 7.75
CA LEU A 173 13.08 -2.84 8.36
C LEU A 173 14.23 -2.69 9.38
N HIS A 174 15.23 -1.87 9.06
CA HIS A 174 16.30 -1.54 10.01
C HIS A 174 15.75 -0.99 11.33
N GLN A 175 14.74 -0.11 11.28
CA GLN A 175 14.13 0.46 12.47
C GLN A 175 13.30 -0.54 13.29
N PHE A 176 12.76 -1.58 12.66
CA PHE A 176 12.10 -2.68 13.39
C PHE A 176 13.11 -3.47 14.24
N ASN A 177 14.29 -3.72 13.67
CA ASN A 177 15.35 -4.47 14.35
C ASN A 177 16.16 -3.61 15.32
N ASN A 178 16.12 -2.27 15.17
CA ASN A 178 16.93 -1.34 15.95
C ASN A 178 16.05 -0.27 16.61
N PRO A 179 15.29 -0.58 17.67
CA PRO A 179 14.36 0.36 18.30
C PRO A 179 15.04 1.61 18.89
N LYS A 180 16.36 1.56 19.14
CA LYS A 180 17.14 2.75 19.53
C LYS A 180 17.27 3.80 18.41
N THR A 181 16.96 3.43 17.17
CA THR A 181 17.06 4.28 15.97
C THR A 181 15.69 4.78 15.48
N LEU A 182 14.64 4.63 16.30
CA LEU A 182 13.28 5.06 15.94
C LEU A 182 13.25 6.56 15.63
N ILE A 183 12.64 6.93 14.51
CA ILE A 183 12.43 8.33 14.13
C ILE A 183 11.18 8.85 14.86
N PRO A 184 11.24 10.03 15.50
CA PRO A 184 10.08 10.65 16.13
C PRO A 184 8.89 10.82 15.15
N PRO A 185 7.65 10.53 15.59
CA PRO A 185 6.46 10.74 14.78
C PRO A 185 6.24 12.22 14.48
N GLN A 186 5.59 12.50 13.35
CA GLN A 186 5.09 13.84 13.07
C GLN A 186 3.93 14.17 14.02
N ARG A 187 3.87 15.42 14.52
CA ARG A 187 2.85 15.86 15.50
C ARG A 187 1.42 15.50 15.10
N TRP A 188 1.06 15.71 13.83
CA TRP A 188 -0.29 15.41 13.35
C TRP A 188 -0.64 13.91 13.43
N LYS A 189 0.34 13.01 13.29
CA LYS A 189 0.14 11.57 13.48
C LYS A 189 -0.14 11.26 14.93
N CYS A 190 0.57 11.92 15.85
CA CYS A 190 0.31 11.79 17.27
C CYS A 190 -1.14 12.19 17.58
N ASN A 191 -1.64 13.30 17.03
CA ASN A 191 -3.01 13.76 17.32
C ASN A 191 -4.09 12.69 17.01
N ILE A 192 -3.95 11.97 15.90
CA ILE A 192 -4.90 10.94 15.45
C ILE A 192 -4.54 9.52 15.86
N CYS A 193 -3.43 9.33 16.59
CA CYS A 193 -2.96 8.02 17.00
C CYS A 193 -3.89 7.42 18.07
N ASP A 194 -4.14 6.12 18.00
CA ASP A 194 -4.93 5.43 19.02
C ASP A 194 -4.18 5.40 20.36
N ASP A 195 -4.92 5.50 21.47
CA ASP A 195 -4.34 5.65 22.81
C ASP A 195 -3.44 4.49 23.22
N ILE A 196 -3.71 3.29 22.70
CA ILE A 196 -2.87 2.10 22.92
C ILE A 196 -1.42 2.32 22.44
N PHE A 197 -1.23 3.08 21.36
CA PHE A 197 0.09 3.40 20.83
C PHE A 197 0.67 4.67 21.47
N LYS A 198 -0.16 5.70 21.69
CA LYS A 198 0.28 6.95 22.34
C LYS A 198 0.89 6.70 23.71
N SER A 199 0.19 5.94 24.56
CA SER A 199 0.62 5.61 25.93
C SER A 199 1.93 4.81 26.01
N ARG A 200 2.42 4.27 24.88
CA ARG A 200 3.63 3.45 24.78
C ARG A 200 4.70 4.09 23.89
N CYS A 201 4.48 5.31 23.43
CA CYS A 201 5.39 5.98 22.52
C CYS A 201 6.52 6.65 23.33
N PRO A 202 7.80 6.36 23.04
CA PRO A 202 8.93 6.91 23.80
C PRO A 202 9.20 8.41 23.50
N PHE A 203 8.38 9.03 22.64
CA PHE A 203 8.46 10.44 22.26
C PHE A 203 7.20 11.22 22.69
N GLN A 204 6.49 10.73 23.72
CA GLN A 204 5.37 11.42 24.35
C GLN A 204 5.76 11.94 25.72
#